data_AF-A0A661NF75-F1
#
_entry.id   AF-A0A661NF75-F1
#
_cell.length_a   1.000
_cell.length_b   1.000
_cell.length_c   1.000
_cell.angle_alpha   90.00
_cell.angle_beta   90.00
_cell.angle_gamma   90.00
#
_symmetry.space_group_name_H-M   'P 1'
#
loop_
_entity.id
_entity.type
_entity.pdbx_description
1 polymer ?
#
loop_
_entity_poly.entity_id
_entity_poly.type
_entity_poly.pdbx_seq_one_letter_code
_entity_poly.pdbx_strand_id
1 'polypeptide(L)'
;MTLRGLVRFVARVVAVGLLTVAVPATATAHGVHGHVHVTGWAIDALASGEVRTLLSDPEMRGAALMGAAFPDSGYAATDAALEDQARAYGEHAHWEPFIEDFIQRVRATYGPTYDTREERLIVAFLMGCAAHGLQDELFDSTFLYEVEERDGAGQAEADPGTDGFLVQDGYFWMVPSDYVPIDDLLPLFVGLSEDVDAEVIRHSVGNLGIYVNDVIGPSIAEANGEMYRPVIPWAAAHYLDAGVAGSLRAEIVPTALYLEAIWQRLHGRFDDSEVVIHAWPDAPRRLRTAEATSVASWVTLVLGKAVQNGSATGTFVDDAAVPHPFTLAYTRWGGEGTSRIVRFQPDADLVPGAWYTAALAAGATLVDGSVTTGMHSHRFQVDCSDEMTCPPLGMLPEPAIDPPPPPPPPADAGGVDSGTLDAGGDASPDAGAALDATSGCGCGTAGEPAGGLGFVGVVLALLVRRRRTG
;
A
#
# COMPACT_ATOMS: atom_id res chain seq x y z
N MET A 1 41.33 -18.92 -1.03
CA MET A 1 39.98 -18.45 -0.67
C MET A 1 40.07 -17.90 0.75
N THR A 2 39.77 -16.61 0.95
CA THR A 2 39.92 -15.97 2.26
C THR A 2 38.82 -16.43 3.21
N LEU A 3 39.07 -16.41 4.52
CA LEU A 3 38.08 -16.77 5.55
C LEU A 3 36.75 -15.98 5.37
N ARG A 4 36.85 -14.69 4.98
CA ARG A 4 35.69 -13.87 4.59
C ARG A 4 34.94 -14.40 3.36
N GLY A 5 35.63 -14.97 2.38
CA GLY A 5 35.02 -15.60 1.21
C GLY A 5 34.33 -16.93 1.56
N LEU A 6 34.86 -17.69 2.52
CA LEU A 6 34.25 -18.93 3.00
C LEU A 6 33.02 -18.68 3.85
N VAL A 7 33.02 -17.67 4.73
CA VAL A 7 31.84 -17.27 5.52
C VAL A 7 30.71 -16.76 4.63
N ARG A 8 31.00 -15.92 3.63
CA ARG A 8 29.98 -15.48 2.65
C ARG A 8 29.43 -16.62 1.79
N PHE A 9 30.27 -17.61 1.47
CA PHE A 9 29.84 -18.79 0.72
C PHE A 9 28.98 -19.74 1.56
N VAL A 10 29.36 -19.99 2.82
CA VAL A 10 28.58 -20.83 3.73
C VAL A 10 27.26 -20.17 4.11
N ALA A 11 27.23 -18.85 4.34
CA ALA A 11 25.99 -18.10 4.56
C ALA A 11 25.03 -18.20 3.36
N ARG A 12 25.55 -18.10 2.12
CA ARG A 12 24.75 -18.29 0.89
C ARG A 12 24.26 -19.74 0.72
N VAL A 13 25.06 -20.74 1.06
CA VAL A 13 24.66 -22.16 0.96
C VAL A 13 23.68 -22.56 2.05
N VAL A 14 23.80 -22.01 3.26
CA VAL A 14 22.85 -22.25 4.37
C VAL A 14 21.53 -21.51 4.13
N ALA A 15 21.56 -20.28 3.60
CA ALA A 15 20.35 -19.57 3.18
C ALA A 15 19.56 -20.35 2.11
N VAL A 16 20.25 -20.95 1.13
CA VAL A 16 19.62 -21.77 0.08
C VAL A 16 19.15 -23.14 0.59
N GLY A 17 19.75 -23.69 1.66
CA GLY A 17 19.39 -24.99 2.24
C GLY A 17 18.23 -24.95 3.24
N LEU A 18 17.93 -23.77 3.81
CA LEU A 18 16.79 -23.52 4.70
C LEU A 18 15.60 -22.87 3.99
N LEU A 19 15.62 -22.78 2.66
CA LEU A 19 14.42 -22.72 1.84
C LEU A 19 13.73 -24.11 1.86
N THR A 20 13.27 -24.52 3.04
CA THR A 20 12.03 -25.30 3.12
C THR A 20 11.00 -24.58 2.26
N VAL A 21 10.26 -25.36 1.47
CA VAL A 21 9.23 -24.92 0.53
C VAL A 21 8.18 -24.08 1.27
N ALA A 22 8.51 -22.82 1.52
CA ALA A 22 7.54 -21.78 1.79
C ALA A 22 6.87 -21.60 0.44
N VAL A 23 5.70 -22.23 0.29
CA VAL A 23 4.74 -21.75 -0.69
C VAL A 23 4.63 -20.25 -0.39
N PRO A 24 4.96 -19.36 -1.34
CA PRO A 24 4.81 -17.94 -1.09
C PRO A 24 3.37 -17.74 -0.65
N ALA A 25 3.18 -17.25 0.58
CA ALA A 25 1.88 -16.78 1.01
C ALA A 25 1.47 -15.75 -0.05
N THR A 26 0.33 -15.96 -0.68
CA THR A 26 -0.25 -14.99 -1.59
C THR A 26 -0.60 -13.78 -0.72
N ALA A 27 0.24 -12.75 -0.76
CA ALA A 27 -0.18 -11.42 -0.36
C ALA A 27 -1.24 -11.00 -1.38
N THR A 28 -2.45 -10.70 -0.91
CA THR A 28 -3.63 -10.41 -1.72
C THR A 28 -4.05 -8.95 -1.56
N ALA A 29 -3.08 -8.04 -1.51
CA ALA A 29 -3.23 -6.59 -1.41
C ALA A 29 -1.97 -5.94 -2.00
N HIS A 30 -2.08 -4.68 -2.45
CA HIS A 30 -0.99 -3.93 -3.07
C HIS A 30 0.32 -4.19 -2.32
N GLY A 31 1.44 -4.37 -3.05
CA GLY A 31 2.71 -4.78 -2.44
C GLY A 31 3.09 -3.93 -1.21
N VAL A 32 3.43 -4.59 -0.10
CA VAL A 32 3.68 -3.96 1.22
C VAL A 32 4.73 -2.85 1.11
N HIS A 33 5.78 -3.05 0.32
CA HIS A 33 6.80 -2.02 0.14
C HIS A 33 6.29 -0.85 -0.67
N GLY A 34 5.42 -1.09 -1.64
CA GLY A 34 4.61 -0.08 -2.29
C GLY A 34 3.93 0.86 -1.30
N HIS A 35 3.15 0.34 -0.33
CA HIS A 35 2.49 1.16 0.67
C HIS A 35 3.44 2.01 1.51
N VAL A 36 4.52 1.39 1.99
CA VAL A 36 5.55 2.06 2.80
C VAL A 36 6.18 3.21 1.99
N HIS A 37 6.58 2.96 0.75
CA HIS A 37 7.28 3.95 -0.06
C HIS A 37 6.36 5.06 -0.54
N VAL A 38 5.15 4.76 -1.01
CA VAL A 38 4.16 5.78 -1.39
C VAL A 38 3.80 6.66 -0.20
N THR A 39 3.61 6.08 0.99
CA THR A 39 3.37 6.86 2.22
C THR A 39 4.54 7.78 2.54
N GLY A 40 5.77 7.28 2.47
CA GLY A 40 6.95 8.12 2.71
C GLY A 40 7.14 9.22 1.68
N TRP A 41 6.91 8.94 0.39
CA TRP A 41 6.93 9.97 -0.66
C TRP A 41 5.80 10.98 -0.50
N ALA A 42 4.62 10.56 -0.06
CA ALA A 42 3.51 11.45 0.25
C ALA A 42 3.87 12.40 1.40
N ILE A 43 4.51 11.88 2.46
CA ILE A 43 5.05 12.72 3.55
C ILE A 43 6.05 13.75 2.99
N ASP A 44 6.91 13.32 2.06
CA ASP A 44 7.91 14.17 1.41
C ASP A 44 7.26 15.23 0.48
N ALA A 45 6.09 14.95 -0.06
CA ALA A 45 5.31 15.85 -0.93
C ALA A 45 4.37 16.80 -0.17
N LEU A 46 4.14 16.59 1.14
CA LEU A 46 3.28 17.46 1.95
C LEU A 46 3.73 18.94 1.87
N ALA A 47 2.75 19.82 1.71
CA ALA A 47 2.97 21.26 1.82
C ALA A 47 3.44 21.64 3.24
N SER A 48 4.09 22.80 3.37
CA SER A 48 4.44 23.32 4.70
C SER A 48 3.19 23.51 5.55
N GLY A 49 3.14 22.88 6.73
CA GLY A 49 1.96 22.85 7.58
C GLY A 49 2.15 21.99 8.82
N GLU A 50 1.05 21.75 9.54
CA GLU A 50 1.04 20.98 10.80
C GLU A 50 1.42 19.51 10.54
N VAL A 51 0.83 18.88 9.53
CA VAL A 51 1.11 17.48 9.18
C VAL A 51 2.56 17.31 8.73
N ARG A 52 3.05 18.19 7.86
CA ARG A 52 4.47 18.17 7.47
C ARG A 52 5.39 18.35 8.68
N THR A 53 5.04 19.23 9.62
CA THR A 53 5.84 19.43 10.84
C THR A 53 5.86 18.17 11.70
N LEU A 54 4.70 17.53 11.89
CA LEU A 54 4.58 16.28 12.64
C LEU A 54 5.43 15.17 12.02
N LEU A 55 5.28 14.92 10.72
CA LEU A 55 5.86 13.78 10.02
C LEU A 55 7.28 14.03 9.47
N SER A 56 7.81 15.24 9.61
CA SER A 56 9.25 15.50 9.38
C SER A 56 10.13 15.00 10.54
N ASP A 57 9.54 14.71 11.69
CA ASP A 57 10.20 14.04 12.80
C ASP A 57 10.47 12.57 12.42
N PRO A 58 11.73 12.08 12.41
CA PRO A 58 12.05 10.73 11.97
C PRO A 58 11.31 9.63 12.74
N GLU A 59 11.02 9.85 14.02
CA GLU A 59 10.29 8.88 14.85
C GLU A 59 8.82 8.80 14.44
N MET A 60 8.18 9.94 14.21
CA MET A 60 6.79 10.00 13.75
C MET A 60 6.67 9.47 12.31
N ARG A 61 7.64 9.79 11.45
CA ARG A 61 7.74 9.20 10.11
C ARG A 61 7.81 7.68 10.20
N GLY A 62 8.69 7.14 11.05
CA GLY A 62 8.83 5.69 11.24
C GLY A 62 7.55 5.02 11.72
N ALA A 63 6.77 5.68 12.57
CA ALA A 63 5.46 5.20 13.03
C ALA A 63 4.42 5.23 11.89
N ALA A 64 4.39 6.28 11.07
CA ALA A 64 3.51 6.34 9.90
C ALA A 64 3.86 5.27 8.85
N LEU A 65 5.15 5.02 8.62
CA LEU A 65 5.59 3.93 7.74
C LEU A 65 5.17 2.56 8.28
N MET A 66 5.19 2.36 9.60
CA MET A 66 4.69 1.11 10.21
C MET A 66 3.18 1.01 10.11
N GLY A 67 2.44 2.11 10.34
CA GLY A 67 1.01 2.16 10.09
C GLY A 67 0.65 1.80 8.66
N ALA A 68 1.45 2.22 7.68
CA ALA A 68 1.25 1.89 6.27
C ALA A 68 1.51 0.43 5.91
N ALA A 69 2.26 -0.31 6.73
CA ALA A 69 2.48 -1.74 6.56
C ALA A 69 1.56 -2.60 7.45
N PHE A 70 0.93 -2.00 8.46
CA PHE A 70 0.22 -2.74 9.51
C PHE A 70 -0.98 -3.56 9.01
N PRO A 71 -1.89 -3.06 8.16
CA PRO A 71 -3.04 -3.85 7.73
C PRO A 71 -2.61 -5.17 7.06
N ASP A 72 -1.55 -5.12 6.25
CA ASP A 72 -0.95 -6.30 5.60
C ASP A 72 -0.37 -7.33 6.57
N SER A 73 -0.07 -6.96 7.83
CA SER A 73 0.45 -7.94 8.77
C SER A 73 -0.57 -9.06 9.02
N GLY A 74 -1.87 -8.79 8.87
CA GLY A 74 -2.92 -9.81 8.99
C GLY A 74 -2.82 -10.95 7.97
N TYR A 75 -2.15 -10.73 6.83
CA TYR A 75 -1.88 -11.78 5.83
C TYR A 75 -0.53 -12.48 6.03
N ALA A 76 0.29 -12.01 6.98
CA ALA A 76 1.63 -12.56 7.26
C ALA A 76 1.62 -13.64 8.36
N ALA A 77 0.47 -13.98 8.93
CA ALA A 77 0.36 -15.07 9.89
C ALA A 77 0.69 -16.41 9.23
N THR A 78 1.72 -17.09 9.73
CA THR A 78 2.13 -18.43 9.24
C THR A 78 1.63 -19.55 10.13
N ASP A 79 1.17 -19.22 11.34
CA ASP A 79 0.54 -20.19 12.24
C ASP A 79 -0.93 -20.37 11.83
N ALA A 80 -1.27 -21.56 11.37
CA ALA A 80 -2.64 -21.91 10.99
C ALA A 80 -3.64 -21.75 12.14
N ALA A 81 -3.20 -21.76 13.40
CA ALA A 81 -4.07 -21.51 14.54
C ALA A 81 -4.46 -20.03 14.70
N LEU A 82 -3.67 -19.10 14.13
CA LEU A 82 -3.88 -17.66 14.24
C LEU A 82 -4.35 -17.02 12.91
N GLU A 83 -4.36 -17.78 11.81
CA GLU A 83 -4.60 -17.24 10.46
C GLU A 83 -5.96 -16.52 10.34
N ASP A 84 -7.04 -17.12 10.82
CA ASP A 84 -8.38 -16.52 10.72
C ASP A 84 -8.49 -15.22 11.55
N GLN A 85 -7.94 -15.22 12.77
CA GLN A 85 -7.89 -14.05 13.65
C GLN A 85 -7.04 -12.94 13.02
N ALA A 86 -5.89 -13.31 12.44
CA ALA A 86 -4.99 -12.38 11.78
C ALA A 86 -5.63 -11.76 10.54
N ARG A 87 -6.28 -12.59 9.71
CA ARG A 87 -7.03 -12.16 8.53
C ARG A 87 -8.15 -11.20 8.92
N ALA A 88 -8.89 -11.49 9.99
CA ALA A 88 -10.02 -10.68 10.42
C ALA A 88 -9.60 -9.25 10.79
N TYR A 89 -8.56 -9.08 11.61
CA TYR A 89 -8.10 -7.73 11.95
C TYR A 89 -7.41 -7.05 10.78
N GLY A 90 -6.63 -7.81 9.98
CA GLY A 90 -5.96 -7.30 8.81
C GLY A 90 -6.98 -6.70 7.87
N GLU A 91 -7.92 -7.52 7.38
CA GLU A 91 -9.01 -7.10 6.50
C GLU A 91 -9.76 -5.88 7.03
N HIS A 92 -10.18 -5.89 8.29
CA HIS A 92 -10.88 -4.75 8.88
C HIS A 92 -10.04 -3.46 8.86
N ALA A 93 -8.73 -3.55 9.13
CA ALA A 93 -7.82 -2.42 9.17
C ALA A 93 -7.55 -1.74 7.80
N HIS A 94 -7.92 -2.37 6.68
CA HIS A 94 -7.81 -1.76 5.34
C HIS A 94 -8.91 -0.73 5.07
N TRP A 95 -10.06 -0.86 5.73
CA TRP A 95 -11.28 -0.16 5.32
C TRP A 95 -11.53 1.13 6.10
N GLU A 96 -12.24 2.05 5.46
CA GLU A 96 -12.52 3.37 6.06
C GLU A 96 -13.27 3.31 7.41
N PRO A 97 -14.23 2.40 7.65
CA PRO A 97 -14.91 2.34 8.94
C PRO A 97 -13.94 2.16 10.12
N PHE A 98 -12.92 1.31 9.97
CA PHE A 98 -11.85 1.18 10.96
C PHE A 98 -11.10 2.49 11.17
N ILE A 99 -10.76 3.22 10.10
CA ILE A 99 -10.07 4.51 10.17
C ILE A 99 -10.94 5.56 10.88
N GLU A 100 -12.23 5.61 10.60
CA GLU A 100 -13.17 6.50 11.29
C GLU A 100 -13.25 6.16 12.79
N ASP A 101 -13.41 4.88 13.14
CA ASP A 101 -13.43 4.44 14.54
C ASP A 101 -12.12 4.75 15.26
N PHE A 102 -10.99 4.60 14.58
CA PHE A 102 -9.68 4.93 15.12
C PHE A 102 -9.53 6.45 15.33
N ILE A 103 -9.99 7.29 14.39
CA ILE A 103 -10.05 8.75 14.57
C ILE A 103 -10.90 9.10 15.81
N GLN A 104 -12.09 8.52 15.94
CA GLN A 104 -12.98 8.82 17.08
C GLN A 104 -12.35 8.41 18.41
N ARG A 105 -11.69 7.25 18.45
CA ARG A 105 -10.93 6.80 19.61
C ARG A 105 -9.81 7.77 19.97
N VAL A 106 -8.95 8.14 19.00
CA VAL A 106 -7.82 9.04 19.25
C VAL A 106 -8.29 10.41 19.72
N ARG A 107 -9.37 10.94 19.14
CA ARG A 107 -10.00 12.20 19.59
C ARG A 107 -10.52 12.11 21.03
N ALA A 108 -11.20 11.01 21.37
CA ALA A 108 -11.76 10.82 22.70
C ALA A 108 -10.69 10.62 23.79
N THR A 109 -9.59 9.94 23.46
CA THR A 109 -8.54 9.59 24.43
C THR A 109 -7.46 10.68 24.56
N TYR A 110 -7.05 11.29 23.45
CA TYR A 110 -5.84 12.11 23.36
C TYR A 110 -6.07 13.54 22.85
N GLY A 111 -7.22 13.79 22.21
CA GLY A 111 -7.47 15.05 21.50
C GLY A 111 -7.71 16.25 22.42
N PRO A 112 -7.66 17.48 21.87
CA PRO A 112 -7.50 17.79 20.44
C PRO A 112 -6.10 18.31 20.05
N THR A 113 -5.09 18.29 20.94
CA THR A 113 -3.80 18.96 20.67
C THR A 113 -2.64 18.03 20.35
N TYR A 114 -2.65 16.79 20.84
CA TYR A 114 -1.64 15.76 20.54
C TYR A 114 -0.19 16.24 20.76
N ASP A 115 0.09 16.80 21.94
CA ASP A 115 1.35 17.49 22.25
C ASP A 115 2.43 16.54 22.78
N THR A 116 2.06 15.40 23.35
CA THR A 116 3.04 14.46 23.90
C THR A 116 3.63 13.56 22.81
N ARG A 117 4.81 12.98 23.09
CA ARG A 117 5.45 12.03 22.16
C ARG A 117 4.54 10.85 21.83
N GLU A 118 3.86 10.29 22.83
CA GLU A 118 2.97 9.12 22.67
C GLU A 118 1.74 9.46 21.82
N GLU A 119 1.13 10.62 22.06
CA GLU A 119 -0.01 11.12 21.26
C GLU A 119 0.38 11.37 19.80
N ARG A 120 1.58 11.92 19.56
CA ARG A 120 2.10 12.13 18.20
C ARG A 120 2.39 10.82 17.47
N LEU A 121 2.93 9.82 18.17
CA LEU A 121 3.23 8.51 17.62
C LEU A 121 1.95 7.80 17.16
N ILE A 122 0.89 7.81 17.98
CA ILE A 122 -0.37 7.17 17.60
C ILE A 122 -1.07 7.87 16.45
N VAL A 123 -1.03 9.22 16.40
CA VAL A 123 -1.56 9.97 15.26
C VAL A 123 -0.81 9.64 13.98
N ALA A 124 0.52 9.57 14.04
CA ALA A 124 1.34 9.21 12.88
C ALA A 124 1.06 7.77 12.41
N PHE A 125 0.94 6.82 13.34
CA PHE A 125 0.57 5.44 13.02
C PHE A 125 -0.81 5.34 12.35
N LEU A 126 -1.84 5.99 12.91
CA LEU A 126 -3.17 6.11 12.31
C LEU A 126 -3.12 6.67 10.88
N MET A 127 -2.36 7.74 10.67
CA MET A 127 -2.16 8.34 9.35
C MET A 127 -1.56 7.34 8.34
N GLY A 128 -0.63 6.49 8.80
CA GLY A 128 -0.09 5.39 8.02
C GLY A 128 -1.15 4.37 7.61
N CYS A 129 -1.96 3.89 8.55
CA CYS A 129 -3.04 2.93 8.25
C CYS A 129 -4.07 3.52 7.28
N ALA A 130 -4.39 4.80 7.46
CA ALA A 130 -5.29 5.52 6.56
C ALA A 130 -4.71 5.66 5.14
N ALA A 131 -3.41 5.92 5.02
CA ALA A 131 -2.71 5.97 3.74
C ALA A 131 -2.72 4.62 3.04
N HIS A 132 -2.46 3.53 3.76
CA HIS A 132 -2.48 2.16 3.25
C HIS A 132 -3.82 1.86 2.57
N GLY A 133 -4.94 2.00 3.30
CA GLY A 133 -6.25 1.71 2.74
C GLY A 133 -6.58 2.55 1.50
N LEU A 134 -6.14 3.82 1.46
CA LEU A 134 -6.31 4.68 0.27
C LEU A 134 -5.51 4.17 -0.93
N GLN A 135 -4.26 3.78 -0.71
CA GLN A 135 -3.40 3.23 -1.76
C GLN A 135 -4.00 1.97 -2.35
N ASP A 136 -4.52 1.06 -1.53
CA ASP A 136 -5.25 -0.12 -2.01
C ASP A 136 -6.44 0.23 -2.90
N GLU A 137 -7.31 1.12 -2.42
CA GLU A 137 -8.48 1.51 -3.24
C GLU A 137 -8.06 2.13 -4.57
N LEU A 138 -6.99 2.93 -4.59
CA LEU A 138 -6.46 3.53 -5.81
C LEU A 138 -5.87 2.47 -6.74
N PHE A 139 -4.89 1.69 -6.27
CA PHE A 139 -4.20 0.68 -7.06
C PHE A 139 -5.17 -0.38 -7.60
N ASP A 140 -5.97 -0.99 -6.72
CA ASP A 140 -6.86 -2.10 -7.09
C ASP A 140 -7.99 -1.66 -8.02
N SER A 141 -8.46 -0.42 -7.86
CA SER A 141 -9.58 0.10 -8.63
C SER A 141 -9.17 0.93 -9.83
N THR A 142 -7.87 1.11 -10.08
CA THR A 142 -7.40 1.80 -11.28
C THR A 142 -6.25 1.03 -11.93
N PHE A 143 -5.05 1.03 -11.33
CA PHE A 143 -3.87 0.41 -11.92
C PHE A 143 -4.03 -1.08 -12.19
N LEU A 144 -4.62 -1.83 -11.26
CA LEU A 144 -4.81 -3.26 -11.42
C LEU A 144 -5.75 -3.62 -12.58
N TYR A 145 -6.75 -2.78 -12.84
CA TYR A 145 -7.59 -2.92 -14.04
C TYR A 145 -6.79 -2.68 -15.34
N GLU A 146 -5.81 -1.77 -15.33
CA GLU A 146 -4.90 -1.63 -16.47
C GLU A 146 -3.99 -2.86 -16.60
N VAL A 147 -3.48 -3.43 -15.51
CA VAL A 147 -2.68 -4.67 -15.56
C VAL A 147 -3.51 -5.82 -16.18
N GLU A 148 -4.77 -5.97 -15.78
CA GLU A 148 -5.67 -6.96 -16.37
C GLU A 148 -5.92 -6.71 -17.86
N GLU A 149 -6.18 -5.47 -18.26
CA GLU A 149 -6.42 -5.09 -19.65
C GLU A 149 -5.18 -5.28 -20.54
N ARG A 150 -3.99 -4.94 -20.01
CA ARG A 150 -2.75 -4.80 -20.80
C ARG A 150 -1.84 -6.02 -20.74
N ASP A 151 -1.70 -6.63 -19.56
CA ASP A 151 -0.85 -7.79 -19.34
C ASP A 151 -1.64 -9.10 -19.23
N GLY A 152 -2.96 -9.04 -18.99
CA GLY A 152 -3.78 -10.23 -18.78
C GLY A 152 -3.47 -10.97 -17.48
N ALA A 153 -2.91 -10.26 -16.51
CA ALA A 153 -2.56 -10.73 -15.17
C ALA A 153 -3.37 -9.98 -14.12
N GLY A 154 -3.33 -10.46 -12.88
CA GLY A 154 -4.10 -9.87 -11.79
C GLY A 154 -3.23 -9.52 -10.59
N GLN A 155 -3.91 -9.47 -9.46
CA GLN A 155 -3.37 -8.99 -8.21
C GLN A 155 -2.19 -9.83 -7.70
N ALA A 156 -2.31 -11.15 -7.82
CA ALA A 156 -1.30 -12.10 -7.38
C ALA A 156 0.06 -11.92 -8.07
N GLU A 157 0.08 -11.35 -9.27
CA GLU A 157 1.31 -10.95 -9.98
C GLU A 157 1.72 -9.51 -9.69
N ALA A 158 0.75 -8.58 -9.70
CA ALA A 158 1.00 -7.14 -9.60
C ALA A 158 1.58 -6.74 -8.24
N ASP A 159 1.05 -7.29 -7.15
CA ASP A 159 1.40 -6.88 -5.79
C ASP A 159 2.86 -7.23 -5.45
N PRO A 160 3.28 -8.51 -5.45
CA PRO A 160 4.68 -8.85 -5.23
C PRO A 160 5.59 -8.35 -6.37
N GLY A 161 5.06 -8.21 -7.59
CA GLY A 161 5.81 -7.73 -8.74
C GLY A 161 6.28 -6.28 -8.57
N THR A 162 5.37 -5.37 -8.22
CA THR A 162 5.66 -3.94 -8.05
C THR A 162 6.62 -3.67 -6.88
N ASP A 163 6.52 -4.41 -5.78
CA ASP A 163 7.53 -4.43 -4.72
C ASP A 163 8.92 -4.80 -5.24
N GLY A 164 8.98 -5.84 -6.07
CA GLY A 164 10.22 -6.26 -6.70
C GLY A 164 10.78 -5.24 -7.69
N PHE A 165 9.92 -4.52 -8.41
CA PHE A 165 10.34 -3.47 -9.33
C PHE A 165 10.96 -2.30 -8.56
N LEU A 166 10.39 -1.91 -7.41
CA LEU A 166 11.01 -0.93 -6.52
C LEU A 166 12.45 -1.29 -6.17
N VAL A 167 12.73 -2.55 -5.78
CA VAL A 167 14.10 -2.98 -5.47
C VAL A 167 15.00 -2.92 -6.70
N GLN A 168 14.56 -3.51 -7.81
CA GLN A 168 15.35 -3.61 -9.04
C GLN A 168 15.70 -2.24 -9.64
N ASP A 169 14.78 -1.28 -9.53
CA ASP A 169 14.93 0.05 -10.09
C ASP A 169 15.54 1.05 -9.10
N GLY A 170 15.96 0.58 -7.91
CA GLY A 170 16.71 1.37 -6.91
C GLY A 170 15.84 2.28 -6.05
N TYR A 171 14.55 1.97 -5.93
CA TYR A 171 13.56 2.71 -5.16
C TYR A 171 13.28 2.18 -3.76
N PHE A 172 14.06 1.21 -3.30
CA PHE A 172 13.92 0.60 -1.98
C PHE A 172 14.88 1.20 -0.96
N TRP A 173 14.38 2.00 -0.02
CA TRP A 173 15.20 2.54 1.08
C TRP A 173 14.40 2.96 2.33
N MET A 174 13.07 2.90 2.28
CA MET A 174 12.24 3.29 3.41
C MET A 174 11.92 2.07 4.26
N VAL A 175 12.30 2.13 5.53
CA VAL A 175 12.12 1.05 6.50
C VAL A 175 11.22 1.56 7.62
N PRO A 176 10.09 0.88 7.91
CA PRO A 176 9.24 1.20 9.04
C PRO A 176 9.96 1.10 10.39
N SER A 177 9.46 1.82 11.40
CA SER A 177 9.81 1.53 12.80
C SER A 177 9.11 0.27 13.30
N ASP A 178 9.42 -0.19 14.52
CA ASP A 178 8.72 -1.29 15.20
C ASP A 178 7.52 -0.83 16.05
N TYR A 179 7.13 0.45 15.94
CA TYR A 179 6.05 1.01 16.76
C TYR A 179 4.67 0.51 16.31
N VAL A 180 3.97 -0.19 17.22
CA VAL A 180 2.56 -0.59 17.06
C VAL A 180 1.79 -0.31 18.36
N PRO A 181 0.74 0.54 18.35
CA PRO A 181 0.00 0.92 19.54
C PRO A 181 -1.07 -0.13 19.91
N ILE A 182 -0.64 -1.35 20.26
CA ILE A 182 -1.54 -2.51 20.47
C ILE A 182 -2.68 -2.20 21.45
N ASP A 183 -2.40 -1.55 22.58
CA ASP A 183 -3.42 -1.24 23.59
C ASP A 183 -4.53 -0.32 23.05
N ASP A 184 -4.23 0.48 22.02
CA ASP A 184 -5.20 1.32 21.34
C ASP A 184 -5.89 0.64 20.16
N LEU A 185 -5.26 -0.38 19.58
CA LEU A 185 -5.83 -1.14 18.48
C LEU A 185 -6.86 -2.17 18.96
N LEU A 186 -6.59 -2.88 20.06
CA LEU A 186 -7.48 -3.96 20.52
C LEU A 186 -8.95 -3.54 20.68
N PRO A 187 -9.27 -2.35 21.23
CA PRO A 187 -10.66 -1.93 21.35
C PRO A 187 -11.37 -1.69 20.02
N LEU A 188 -10.63 -1.46 18.92
CA LEU A 188 -11.19 -1.28 17.57
C LEU A 188 -11.61 -2.60 16.94
N PHE A 189 -11.07 -3.74 17.41
CA PHE A 189 -11.42 -5.06 16.91
C PHE A 189 -12.54 -5.74 17.71
N VAL A 190 -13.08 -5.06 18.73
CA VAL A 190 -14.20 -5.57 19.52
C VAL A 190 -15.44 -5.66 18.63
N GLY A 191 -15.96 -6.88 18.48
CA GLY A 191 -17.18 -7.14 17.71
C GLY A 191 -16.95 -7.80 16.36
N LEU A 192 -15.68 -7.99 15.95
CA LEU A 192 -15.34 -8.92 14.88
C LEU A 192 -15.76 -10.35 15.26
N SER A 193 -15.94 -11.21 14.25
CA SER A 193 -16.32 -12.61 14.49
C SER A 193 -15.21 -13.40 15.19
N GLU A 194 -13.96 -13.03 14.92
CA GLU A 194 -12.77 -13.63 15.49
C GLU A 194 -12.28 -12.82 16.70
N ASP A 195 -11.77 -13.52 17.72
CA ASP A 195 -11.18 -12.89 18.90
C ASP A 195 -9.76 -12.41 18.55
N VAL A 196 -9.56 -11.11 18.44
CA VAL A 196 -8.26 -10.51 18.10
C VAL A 196 -7.61 -10.03 19.38
N ASP A 197 -6.48 -10.63 19.74
CA ASP A 197 -5.70 -10.27 20.92
C ASP A 197 -4.30 -9.72 20.59
N ALA A 198 -3.56 -9.34 21.64
CA ALA A 198 -2.22 -8.79 21.49
C ALA A 198 -1.21 -9.80 20.91
N GLU A 199 -1.39 -11.10 21.14
CA GLU A 199 -0.50 -12.13 20.65
C GLU A 199 -0.64 -12.29 19.14
N VAL A 200 -1.89 -12.35 18.65
CA VAL A 200 -2.21 -12.39 17.22
C VAL A 200 -1.54 -11.24 16.48
N ILE A 201 -1.69 -10.00 16.98
CA ILE A 201 -1.10 -8.81 16.36
C ILE A 201 0.43 -8.88 16.39
N ARG A 202 1.05 -9.16 17.55
CA ARG A 202 2.52 -9.22 17.67
C ARG A 202 3.14 -10.29 16.79
N HIS A 203 2.53 -11.47 16.73
CA HIS A 203 3.00 -12.57 15.89
C HIS A 203 2.99 -12.15 14.41
N SER A 204 1.86 -11.62 13.96
CA SER A 204 1.62 -11.20 12.59
C SER A 204 2.58 -10.07 12.15
N VAL A 205 2.70 -9.01 12.96
CA VAL A 205 3.64 -7.91 12.72
C VAL A 205 5.08 -8.42 12.72
N GLY A 206 5.42 -9.34 13.63
CA GLY A 206 6.76 -9.94 13.70
C GLY A 206 7.13 -10.70 12.41
N ASN A 207 6.19 -11.44 11.84
CA ASN A 207 6.39 -12.14 10.57
C ASN A 207 6.50 -11.15 9.40
N LEU A 208 5.63 -10.14 9.35
CA LEU A 208 5.72 -9.08 8.34
C LEU A 208 7.07 -8.38 8.41
N GLY A 209 7.60 -8.16 9.62
CA GLY A 209 8.92 -7.57 9.87
C GLY A 209 10.08 -8.30 9.18
N ILE A 210 9.94 -9.57 8.80
CA ILE A 210 10.93 -10.31 7.98
C ILE A 210 10.96 -9.78 6.54
N TYR A 211 9.82 -9.33 6.03
CA TYR A 211 9.68 -8.74 4.70
C TYR A 211 9.99 -7.24 4.73
N VAL A 212 9.50 -6.48 5.71
CA VAL A 212 9.67 -5.00 5.75
C VAL A 212 10.95 -4.50 6.44
N ASN A 213 12.09 -5.19 6.25
CA ASN A 213 13.40 -4.76 6.76
C ASN A 213 14.42 -4.54 5.64
N ASP A 214 15.59 -3.96 5.97
CA ASP A 214 16.67 -3.65 5.02
C ASP A 214 17.66 -4.81 4.77
N VAL A 215 17.48 -5.97 5.41
CA VAL A 215 18.41 -7.10 5.33
C VAL A 215 17.90 -8.21 4.41
N ILE A 216 16.69 -8.72 4.69
CA ILE A 216 16.09 -9.87 4.00
C ILE A 216 15.05 -9.39 2.99
N GLY A 217 14.25 -8.37 3.35
CA GLY A 217 13.19 -7.80 2.51
C GLY A 217 13.59 -7.56 1.06
N PRO A 218 14.67 -6.80 0.78
CA PRO A 218 15.12 -6.53 -0.57
C PRO A 218 15.39 -7.79 -1.39
N SER A 219 15.92 -8.85 -0.77
CA SER A 219 16.23 -10.10 -1.49
C SER A 219 14.97 -10.87 -1.87
N ILE A 220 13.94 -10.84 -1.03
CA ILE A 220 12.64 -11.48 -1.32
C ILE A 220 11.94 -10.69 -2.43
N ALA A 221 11.83 -9.37 -2.27
CA ALA A 221 11.21 -8.51 -3.26
C ALA A 221 11.95 -8.56 -4.61
N GLU A 222 13.30 -8.52 -4.64
CA GLU A 222 14.08 -8.67 -5.89
C GLU A 222 13.74 -9.97 -6.62
N ALA A 223 13.61 -11.09 -5.90
CA ALA A 223 13.23 -12.37 -6.49
C ALA A 223 11.81 -12.35 -7.08
N ASN A 224 10.86 -11.67 -6.43
CA ASN A 224 9.53 -11.43 -7.00
C ASN A 224 9.62 -10.59 -8.27
N GLY A 225 10.43 -9.53 -8.28
CA GLY A 225 10.65 -8.71 -9.46
C GLY A 225 11.22 -9.52 -10.63
N GLU A 226 12.19 -10.42 -10.37
CA GLU A 226 12.77 -11.30 -11.40
C GLU A 226 11.72 -12.26 -11.98
N MET A 227 10.81 -12.74 -11.13
CA MET A 227 9.73 -13.64 -11.50
C MET A 227 8.64 -12.94 -12.31
N TYR A 228 8.17 -11.78 -11.86
CA TYR A 228 6.96 -11.14 -12.38
C TYR A 228 7.21 -10.09 -13.46
N ARG A 229 8.38 -9.45 -13.52
CA ARG A 229 8.69 -8.47 -14.60
C ARG A 229 8.44 -9.00 -16.02
N PRO A 230 8.78 -10.27 -16.37
CA PRO A 230 8.45 -10.80 -17.69
C PRO A 230 6.98 -11.23 -17.87
N VAL A 231 6.22 -11.37 -16.79
CA VAL A 231 4.79 -11.77 -16.79
C VAL A 231 3.89 -10.55 -16.95
N ILE A 232 4.25 -9.43 -16.30
CA ILE A 232 3.52 -8.16 -16.31
C ILE A 232 4.38 -7.00 -16.86
N PRO A 233 4.83 -7.09 -18.12
CA PRO A 233 5.77 -6.13 -18.69
C PRO A 233 5.20 -4.71 -18.82
N TRP A 234 3.90 -4.55 -19.04
CA TRP A 234 3.27 -3.23 -19.05
C TRP A 234 3.27 -2.64 -17.64
N ALA A 235 2.85 -3.39 -16.63
CA ALA A 235 2.88 -2.94 -15.24
C ALA A 235 4.29 -2.52 -14.83
N ALA A 236 5.29 -3.34 -15.14
CA ALA A 236 6.69 -3.06 -14.84
C ALA A 236 7.25 -1.79 -15.53
N ALA A 237 6.67 -1.39 -16.66
CA ALA A 237 7.04 -0.16 -17.36
C ALA A 237 6.30 1.08 -16.84
N HIS A 238 5.15 0.89 -16.19
CA HIS A 238 4.23 1.98 -15.82
C HIS A 238 3.95 2.12 -14.31
N TYR A 239 4.48 1.25 -13.45
CA TYR A 239 4.23 1.31 -12.00
C TYR A 239 4.72 2.60 -11.32
N LEU A 240 5.63 3.36 -11.94
CA LEU A 240 6.04 4.71 -11.50
C LEU A 240 5.64 5.82 -12.49
N ASP A 241 4.73 5.55 -13.43
CA ASP A 241 4.24 6.53 -14.38
C ASP A 241 3.13 7.38 -13.73
N ALA A 242 3.46 8.62 -13.35
CA ALA A 242 2.52 9.53 -12.72
C ALA A 242 1.29 9.85 -13.60
N GLY A 243 1.33 9.55 -14.90
CA GLY A 243 0.21 9.70 -15.83
C GLY A 243 -0.77 8.53 -15.85
N VAL A 244 -0.45 7.42 -15.18
CA VAL A 244 -1.32 6.25 -15.05
C VAL A 244 -1.94 6.26 -13.66
N ALA A 245 -3.27 6.32 -13.58
CA ALA A 245 -3.99 6.32 -12.30
C ALA A 245 -3.67 5.04 -11.49
N GLY A 246 -3.44 5.22 -10.18
CA GLY A 246 -3.08 4.15 -9.25
C GLY A 246 -1.67 3.58 -9.43
N SER A 247 -0.84 4.11 -10.34
CA SER A 247 0.58 3.78 -10.27
C SER A 247 1.15 4.35 -8.97
N LEU A 248 2.21 3.74 -8.44
CA LEU A 248 2.80 4.15 -7.15
C LEU A 248 3.15 5.65 -7.12
N ARG A 249 3.63 6.17 -8.25
CA ARG A 249 3.98 7.60 -8.33
C ARG A 249 2.75 8.50 -8.46
N ALA A 250 1.69 8.03 -9.10
CA ALA A 250 0.44 8.75 -9.21
C ALA A 250 -0.19 8.94 -7.82
N GLU A 251 -0.14 7.93 -6.95
CA GLU A 251 -0.75 7.93 -5.61
C GLU A 251 -0.14 8.92 -4.61
N ILE A 252 1.07 9.41 -4.84
CA ILE A 252 1.78 10.30 -3.90
C ILE A 252 0.94 11.53 -3.52
N VAL A 253 0.34 12.20 -4.50
CA VAL A 253 -0.43 13.44 -4.27
C VAL A 253 -1.74 13.20 -3.53
N PRO A 254 -2.65 12.31 -3.96
CA PRO A 254 -3.87 12.07 -3.20
C PRO A 254 -3.58 11.50 -1.81
N THR A 255 -2.56 10.65 -1.63
CA THR A 255 -2.16 10.19 -0.30
C THR A 255 -1.75 11.36 0.58
N ALA A 256 -0.92 12.30 0.09
CA ALA A 256 -0.53 13.47 0.88
C ALA A 256 -1.74 14.35 1.28
N LEU A 257 -2.68 14.55 0.35
CA LEU A 257 -3.92 15.29 0.63
C LEU A 257 -4.83 14.53 1.59
N TYR A 258 -4.80 13.19 1.58
CA TYR A 258 -5.55 12.36 2.51
C TYR A 258 -4.98 12.44 3.92
N LEU A 259 -3.65 12.46 4.08
CA LEU A 259 -3.02 12.70 5.39
C LEU A 259 -3.46 14.04 6.00
N GLU A 260 -3.57 15.10 5.19
CA GLU A 260 -4.14 16.38 5.61
C GLU A 260 -5.63 16.25 5.98
N ALA A 261 -6.43 15.51 5.21
CA ALA A 261 -7.84 15.25 5.53
C ALA A 261 -8.02 14.53 6.87
N ILE A 262 -7.21 13.51 7.16
CA ILE A 262 -7.18 12.80 8.45
C ILE A 262 -6.85 13.78 9.59
N TRP A 263 -5.86 14.64 9.40
CA TRP A 263 -5.52 15.67 10.38
C TRP A 263 -6.68 16.65 10.64
N GLN A 264 -7.37 17.09 9.58
CA GLN A 264 -8.56 17.94 9.74
C GLN A 264 -9.68 17.22 10.49
N ARG A 265 -9.91 15.92 10.24
CA ARG A 265 -10.92 15.10 10.94
C ARG A 265 -10.60 14.94 12.43
N LEU A 266 -9.35 14.65 12.77
CA LEU A 266 -8.87 14.60 14.16
C LEU A 266 -9.17 15.91 14.91
N HIS A 267 -9.00 17.05 14.24
CA HIS A 267 -9.23 18.36 14.85
C HIS A 267 -10.69 18.86 14.72
N GLY A 268 -11.60 18.08 14.13
CA GLY A 268 -12.98 18.52 13.88
C GLY A 268 -13.09 19.73 12.94
N ARG A 269 -12.14 19.87 12.02
CA ARG A 269 -12.02 20.96 11.03
C ARG A 269 -12.29 20.52 9.59
N PHE A 270 -12.55 19.24 9.37
CA PHE A 270 -12.84 18.72 8.03
C PHE A 270 -14.14 19.31 7.49
N ASP A 271 -14.12 19.75 6.24
CA ASP A 271 -15.25 20.39 5.58
C ASP A 271 -15.94 19.39 4.64
N ASP A 272 -17.11 18.90 5.05
CA ASP A 272 -17.91 17.96 4.26
C ASP A 272 -18.47 18.59 2.96
N SER A 273 -18.26 19.89 2.72
CA SER A 273 -18.54 20.52 1.42
C SER A 273 -17.42 20.35 0.39
N GLU A 274 -16.19 20.07 0.84
CA GLU A 274 -14.99 19.91 0.03
C GLU A 274 -14.42 18.48 0.19
N VAL A 275 -15.30 17.47 0.09
CA VAL A 275 -14.93 16.07 0.32
C VAL A 275 -13.97 15.53 -0.73
N VAL A 276 -14.01 16.03 -1.97
CA VAL A 276 -13.15 15.57 -3.06
C VAL A 276 -11.79 16.27 -2.94
N ILE A 277 -10.78 15.51 -2.54
CA ILE A 277 -9.42 16.02 -2.34
C ILE A 277 -8.56 15.91 -3.60
N HIS A 278 -8.89 15.01 -4.51
CA HIS A 278 -8.14 14.83 -5.76
C HIS A 278 -9.04 14.24 -6.86
N ALA A 279 -8.62 14.38 -8.11
CA ALA A 279 -9.31 13.81 -9.26
C ALA A 279 -8.31 13.37 -10.34
N TRP A 280 -8.56 12.21 -10.96
CA TRP A 280 -7.89 11.76 -12.17
C TRP A 280 -8.82 11.82 -13.39
N PRO A 281 -8.33 12.27 -14.56
CA PRO A 281 -7.01 12.86 -14.78
C PRO A 281 -6.88 14.21 -14.05
N ASP A 282 -5.80 14.41 -13.33
CA ASP A 282 -5.52 15.64 -12.60
C ASP A 282 -5.16 16.76 -13.57
N ALA A 283 -5.79 17.93 -13.42
CA ALA A 283 -5.54 19.04 -14.33
C ALA A 283 -4.07 19.52 -14.22
N PRO A 284 -3.37 19.80 -15.35
CA PRO A 284 -3.85 19.86 -16.73
C PRO A 284 -3.73 18.56 -17.55
N ARG A 285 -3.58 17.38 -16.95
CA ARG A 285 -3.51 16.10 -17.66
C ARG A 285 -4.81 15.81 -18.41
N ARG A 286 -4.69 15.06 -19.49
CA ARG A 286 -5.82 14.57 -20.29
C ARG A 286 -6.25 13.19 -19.86
N LEU A 287 -7.52 12.88 -20.11
CA LEU A 287 -8.01 11.52 -20.05
C LEU A 287 -7.39 10.73 -21.20
N ARG A 288 -6.71 9.62 -20.90
CA ARG A 288 -5.75 8.96 -21.80
C ARG A 288 -6.38 8.37 -23.07
N THR A 289 -7.67 8.02 -23.03
CA THR A 289 -8.39 7.52 -24.19
C THR A 289 -9.84 7.98 -24.19
N ALA A 290 -10.41 8.02 -25.39
CA ALA A 290 -11.83 8.28 -25.60
C ALA A 290 -12.68 6.99 -25.54
N GLU A 291 -12.06 5.81 -25.59
CA GLU A 291 -12.73 4.52 -25.68
C GLU A 291 -13.39 4.13 -24.35
N ALA A 292 -14.71 4.09 -24.30
CA ALA A 292 -15.47 3.85 -23.07
C ALA A 292 -15.24 2.47 -22.45
N THR A 293 -14.82 1.50 -23.27
CA THR A 293 -14.50 0.15 -22.79
C THR A 293 -13.12 0.05 -22.14
N SER A 294 -12.26 1.05 -22.29
CA SER A 294 -10.93 1.03 -21.69
C SER A 294 -10.95 1.69 -20.32
N VAL A 295 -10.22 1.10 -19.38
CA VAL A 295 -10.06 1.59 -18.01
C VAL A 295 -9.40 2.98 -17.98
N ALA A 296 -8.62 3.29 -19.01
CA ALA A 296 -7.95 4.56 -19.23
C ALA A 296 -8.93 5.73 -19.59
N SER A 297 -10.23 5.43 -19.77
CA SER A 297 -11.30 6.42 -20.00
C SER A 297 -12.06 6.82 -18.72
N TRP A 298 -11.70 6.26 -17.57
CA TRP A 298 -12.39 6.55 -16.32
C TRP A 298 -11.91 7.85 -15.69
N VAL A 299 -12.86 8.57 -15.07
CA VAL A 299 -12.56 9.72 -14.23
C VAL A 299 -12.73 9.30 -12.78
N THR A 300 -11.68 9.40 -11.97
CA THR A 300 -11.68 8.96 -10.57
C THR A 300 -11.62 10.16 -9.66
N LEU A 301 -12.63 10.36 -8.82
CA LEU A 301 -12.60 11.33 -7.72
C LEU A 301 -12.13 10.63 -6.45
N VAL A 302 -11.19 11.23 -5.74
CA VAL A 302 -10.63 10.72 -4.47
C VAL A 302 -11.15 11.58 -3.33
N LEU A 303 -11.60 10.93 -2.26
CA LEU A 303 -12.34 11.54 -1.16
C LEU A 303 -11.49 11.61 0.12
N GLY A 304 -11.57 12.73 0.84
CA GLY A 304 -10.97 12.93 2.16
C GLY A 304 -11.69 12.18 3.30
N LYS A 305 -12.86 11.60 2.98
CA LYS A 305 -13.71 10.81 3.87
C LYS A 305 -14.61 9.92 3.00
N ALA A 306 -14.66 8.62 3.28
CA ALA A 306 -15.41 7.70 2.42
C ALA A 306 -16.91 7.99 2.40
N VAL A 307 -17.54 7.63 1.28
CA VAL A 307 -19.00 7.59 1.12
C VAL A 307 -19.49 6.15 1.17
N GLN A 308 -20.75 5.95 1.56
CA GLN A 308 -21.43 4.68 1.39
C GLN A 308 -21.63 4.37 -0.09
N ASN A 309 -21.29 3.14 -0.50
CA ASN A 309 -21.41 2.70 -1.88
C ASN A 309 -22.88 2.78 -2.33
N GLY A 310 -23.09 3.46 -3.46
CA GLY A 310 -24.42 3.71 -4.03
C GLY A 310 -25.16 4.93 -3.47
N SER A 311 -24.60 5.64 -2.47
CA SER A 311 -25.22 6.88 -1.94
C SER A 311 -24.92 8.12 -2.78
N ALA A 312 -23.84 8.10 -3.56
CA ALA A 312 -23.45 9.23 -4.40
C ALA A 312 -24.30 9.32 -5.67
N THR A 313 -24.50 10.55 -6.14
CA THR A 313 -25.08 10.86 -7.46
C THR A 313 -24.18 11.86 -8.17
N GLY A 314 -24.24 11.90 -9.50
CA GLY A 314 -23.40 12.78 -10.28
C GLY A 314 -24.00 13.19 -11.62
N THR A 315 -23.27 14.02 -12.33
CA THR A 315 -23.54 14.37 -13.73
C THR A 315 -22.25 14.27 -14.53
N PHE A 316 -22.40 13.97 -15.82
CA PHE A 316 -21.30 13.87 -16.76
C PHE A 316 -21.75 14.55 -18.06
N VAL A 317 -21.14 15.69 -18.37
CA VAL A 317 -21.57 16.57 -19.47
C VAL A 317 -20.40 17.01 -20.32
N ASP A 318 -20.64 17.31 -21.59
CA ASP A 318 -19.65 17.97 -22.44
C ASP A 318 -19.64 19.50 -22.26
N ASP A 319 -18.78 20.20 -23.00
CA ASP A 319 -18.64 21.66 -22.96
C ASP A 319 -19.90 22.43 -23.37
N ALA A 320 -20.82 21.78 -24.09
CA ALA A 320 -22.14 22.33 -24.44
C ALA A 320 -23.22 22.00 -23.40
N ALA A 321 -22.82 21.42 -22.25
CA ALA A 321 -23.68 20.92 -21.18
C ALA A 321 -24.67 19.83 -21.65
N VAL A 322 -24.32 19.09 -22.70
CA VAL A 322 -25.11 17.92 -23.13
C VAL A 322 -24.77 16.75 -22.20
N PRO A 323 -25.76 16.08 -21.59
CA PRO A 323 -25.52 14.91 -20.76
C PRO A 323 -25.02 13.71 -21.58
N HIS A 324 -24.02 13.01 -21.03
CA HIS A 324 -23.50 11.75 -21.54
C HIS A 324 -23.79 10.63 -20.52
N PRO A 325 -24.21 9.43 -20.98
CA PRO A 325 -24.48 8.31 -20.09
C PRO A 325 -23.18 7.78 -19.45
N PHE A 326 -23.28 7.39 -18.18
CA PHE A 326 -22.15 6.89 -17.40
C PHE A 326 -22.65 6.03 -16.24
N THR A 327 -21.75 5.21 -15.72
CA THR A 327 -21.92 4.43 -14.50
C THR A 327 -21.01 4.98 -13.40
N LEU A 328 -21.54 5.09 -12.17
CA LEU A 328 -20.71 5.31 -10.98
C LEU A 328 -20.24 3.98 -10.43
N ALA A 329 -18.92 3.82 -10.34
CA ALA A 329 -18.28 2.69 -9.67
C ALA A 329 -17.49 3.18 -8.45
N TYR A 330 -17.27 2.29 -7.49
CA TYR A 330 -16.58 2.56 -6.23
C TYR A 330 -15.29 1.74 -6.17
N THR A 331 -14.70 1.54 -4.99
CA THR A 331 -13.62 0.57 -4.82
C THR A 331 -13.97 -0.81 -5.40
N ARG A 332 -12.98 -1.46 -5.99
CA ARG A 332 -13.07 -2.81 -6.56
C ARG A 332 -13.47 -3.84 -5.50
N TRP A 333 -12.86 -3.75 -4.34
CA TRP A 333 -13.13 -4.60 -3.21
C TRP A 333 -14.14 -3.88 -2.34
N GLY A 334 -15.36 -4.42 -2.25
CA GLY A 334 -16.53 -3.77 -1.63
C GLY A 334 -16.45 -3.61 -0.10
N GLY A 335 -15.29 -3.22 0.42
CA GLY A 335 -14.96 -3.04 1.83
C GLY A 335 -16.10 -2.40 2.60
N GLU A 336 -16.69 -3.17 3.50
CA GLU A 336 -17.78 -2.78 4.42
C GLU A 336 -18.89 -1.87 3.85
N GLY A 337 -19.09 -1.86 2.52
CA GLY A 337 -20.03 -0.97 1.83
C GLY A 337 -19.65 0.51 1.76
N THR A 338 -18.37 0.89 1.92
CA THR A 338 -17.89 2.29 1.77
C THR A 338 -16.73 2.39 0.78
N SER A 339 -16.43 3.61 0.30
CA SER A 339 -15.27 3.86 -0.57
C SER A 339 -14.78 5.30 -0.48
N ARG A 340 -13.46 5.46 -0.50
CA ARG A 340 -12.73 6.72 -0.63
C ARG A 340 -12.53 7.14 -2.09
N ILE A 341 -13.06 6.39 -3.04
CA ILE A 341 -13.05 6.76 -4.46
C ILE A 341 -14.44 6.65 -5.10
N VAL A 342 -14.68 7.51 -6.10
CA VAL A 342 -15.86 7.43 -6.97
C VAL A 342 -15.39 7.57 -8.41
N ARG A 343 -15.68 6.57 -9.24
CA ARG A 343 -15.26 6.50 -10.64
C ARG A 343 -16.46 6.77 -11.55
N PHE A 344 -16.32 7.71 -12.48
CA PHE A 344 -17.24 7.91 -13.59
C PHE A 344 -16.72 7.08 -14.76
N GLN A 345 -17.47 6.04 -15.11
CA GLN A 345 -17.18 5.16 -16.24
C GLN A 345 -18.14 5.53 -17.38
N PRO A 346 -17.66 6.12 -18.49
CA PRO A 346 -18.54 6.48 -19.59
C PRO A 346 -19.16 5.23 -20.23
N ASP A 347 -20.45 5.30 -20.60
CA ASP A 347 -21.15 4.16 -21.23
C ASP A 347 -20.98 4.15 -22.78
N ALA A 348 -20.38 5.21 -23.33
CA ALA A 348 -20.14 5.38 -24.76
C ALA A 348 -18.86 6.18 -25.00
N ASP A 349 -18.21 5.93 -26.14
CA ASP A 349 -16.96 6.60 -26.51
C ASP A 349 -17.12 8.13 -26.46
N LEU A 350 -16.13 8.76 -25.87
CA LEU A 350 -16.01 10.21 -25.81
C LEU A 350 -15.47 10.74 -27.14
N VAL A 351 -15.47 12.06 -27.30
CA VAL A 351 -14.90 12.71 -28.48
C VAL A 351 -13.44 13.08 -28.21
N PRO A 352 -12.46 12.57 -28.97
CA PRO A 352 -11.05 12.94 -28.81
C PRO A 352 -10.85 14.45 -28.86
N GLY A 353 -10.05 14.98 -27.93
CA GLY A 353 -9.79 16.41 -27.79
C GLY A 353 -10.95 17.27 -27.26
N ALA A 354 -12.13 16.70 -27.03
CA ALA A 354 -13.25 17.44 -26.44
C ALA A 354 -13.10 17.61 -24.92
N TRP A 355 -13.82 18.60 -24.39
CA TRP A 355 -13.88 18.90 -22.97
C TRP A 355 -15.15 18.34 -22.34
N TYR A 356 -15.00 17.79 -21.14
CA TYR A 356 -16.07 17.22 -20.35
C TYR A 356 -15.96 17.70 -18.90
N THR A 357 -17.07 17.58 -18.19
CA THR A 357 -17.17 17.85 -16.75
C THR A 357 -17.85 16.68 -16.07
N ALA A 358 -17.13 16.03 -15.15
CA ALA A 358 -17.69 15.10 -14.17
C ALA A 358 -18.00 15.87 -12.89
N ALA A 359 -19.22 15.77 -12.37
CA ALA A 359 -19.59 16.45 -11.13
C ALA A 359 -20.26 15.49 -10.16
N LEU A 360 -19.79 15.49 -8.92
CA LEU A 360 -20.37 14.77 -7.79
C LEU A 360 -21.33 15.71 -7.06
N ALA A 361 -22.60 15.33 -6.96
CA ALA A 361 -23.60 16.12 -6.27
C ALA A 361 -23.44 16.03 -4.75
N ALA A 362 -23.96 17.04 -4.04
CA ALA A 362 -24.12 16.96 -2.59
C ALA A 362 -25.14 15.87 -2.20
N GLY A 363 -25.09 15.42 -0.94
CA GLY A 363 -26.05 14.49 -0.35
C GLY A 363 -25.61 13.03 -0.28
N ALA A 364 -24.41 12.68 -0.74
CA ALA A 364 -23.83 11.36 -0.49
C ALA A 364 -23.62 11.12 1.02
N THR A 365 -23.96 9.93 1.52
CA THR A 365 -23.79 9.55 2.93
C THR A 365 -22.33 9.20 3.19
N LEU A 366 -21.73 9.83 4.19
CA LEU A 366 -20.36 9.61 4.62
C LEU A 366 -20.27 8.43 5.60
N VAL A 367 -19.05 7.91 5.81
CA VAL A 367 -18.78 6.75 6.69
C VAL A 367 -19.30 6.93 8.12
N ASP A 368 -19.32 8.16 8.65
CA ASP A 368 -19.84 8.48 10.00
C ASP A 368 -21.36 8.76 10.02
N GLY A 369 -22.05 8.56 8.89
CA GLY A 369 -23.48 8.83 8.73
C GLY A 369 -23.86 10.28 8.47
N SER A 370 -22.90 11.21 8.44
CA SER A 370 -23.13 12.57 7.93
C SER A 370 -23.33 12.57 6.40
N VAL A 371 -23.62 13.73 5.80
CA VAL A 371 -23.81 13.83 4.35
C VAL A 371 -22.95 14.95 3.76
N THR A 372 -22.45 14.73 2.55
CA THR A 372 -21.76 15.77 1.78
C THR A 372 -22.67 16.96 1.56
N THR A 373 -22.15 18.18 1.71
CA THR A 373 -22.97 19.41 1.65
C THR A 373 -22.69 20.29 0.42
N GLY A 374 -21.57 20.05 -0.25
CA GLY A 374 -21.12 20.74 -1.45
C GLY A 374 -21.17 19.85 -2.68
N MET A 375 -21.30 20.47 -3.86
CA MET A 375 -21.11 19.81 -5.14
C MET A 375 -19.66 20.01 -5.58
N HIS A 376 -19.01 18.94 -6.04
CA HIS A 376 -17.70 19.02 -6.68
C HIS A 376 -17.83 18.92 -8.20
N SER A 377 -17.02 19.68 -8.94
CA SER A 377 -16.99 19.65 -10.40
C SER A 377 -15.56 19.58 -10.89
N HIS A 378 -15.28 18.57 -11.71
CA HIS A 378 -13.98 18.30 -12.30
C HIS A 378 -14.08 18.37 -13.82
N ARG A 379 -13.40 19.35 -14.42
CA ARG A 379 -13.38 19.57 -15.87
C ARG A 379 -12.05 19.06 -16.45
N PHE A 380 -12.12 18.26 -17.50
CA PHE A 380 -10.98 17.63 -18.13
C PHE A 380 -11.12 17.59 -19.66
N GLN A 381 -10.00 17.38 -20.36
CA GLN A 381 -9.97 17.17 -21.80
C GLN A 381 -9.62 15.71 -22.09
N VAL A 382 -10.28 15.12 -23.08
CA VAL A 382 -9.91 13.79 -23.60
C VAL A 382 -8.68 13.92 -24.49
N ASP A 383 -7.79 12.93 -24.46
CA ASP A 383 -6.63 12.93 -25.33
C ASP A 383 -7.02 12.98 -26.80
N CYS A 384 -6.15 13.56 -27.61
CA CYS A 384 -6.37 13.66 -29.03
C CYS A 384 -6.10 12.31 -29.71
N SER A 385 -6.85 12.01 -30.76
CA SER A 385 -6.52 10.89 -31.64
C SER A 385 -5.29 11.20 -32.49
N ASP A 386 -4.70 10.20 -33.13
CA ASP A 386 -3.56 10.38 -34.05
C ASP A 386 -3.84 11.36 -35.20
N GLU A 387 -5.11 11.60 -35.53
CA GLU A 387 -5.56 12.51 -36.58
C GLU A 387 -5.77 13.95 -36.10
N MET A 388 -5.76 14.19 -34.78
CA MET A 388 -6.02 15.49 -34.16
C MET A 388 -4.84 15.94 -33.31
N THR A 389 -4.49 17.23 -33.32
CA THR A 389 -3.47 17.78 -32.42
C THR A 389 -4.11 18.69 -31.39
N CYS A 390 -4.03 18.32 -30.12
CA CYS A 390 -4.55 19.13 -29.03
C CYS A 390 -3.51 20.19 -28.62
N PRO A 391 -3.91 21.46 -28.37
CA PRO A 391 -3.01 22.46 -27.81
C PRO A 391 -2.44 22.01 -26.45
N PRO A 392 -1.18 22.29 -26.09
CA PRO A 392 -0.65 21.95 -24.76
C PRO A 392 -1.52 22.54 -23.64
N LEU A 393 -1.87 21.75 -22.61
CA LEU A 393 -2.66 22.23 -21.46
C LEU A 393 -1.81 22.84 -20.35
N GLY A 394 -0.48 22.84 -20.52
CA GLY A 394 0.48 23.21 -19.50
C GLY A 394 1.30 22.01 -19.03
N MET A 395 2.25 22.27 -18.14
CA MET A 395 3.02 21.23 -17.48
C MET A 395 2.40 20.96 -16.12
N LEU A 396 2.18 19.69 -15.83
CA LEU A 396 1.89 19.22 -14.49
C LEU A 396 3.22 18.82 -13.85
N PRO A 397 3.65 19.45 -12.75
CA PRO A 397 4.83 18.97 -12.03
C PRO A 397 4.55 17.55 -11.54
N GLU A 398 5.38 16.60 -11.95
CA GLU A 398 5.31 15.25 -11.41
C GLU A 398 5.78 15.26 -9.95
N PRO A 399 5.18 14.43 -9.07
CA PRO A 399 5.67 14.27 -7.72
C PRO A 399 7.14 13.85 -7.74
N ALA A 400 7.96 14.57 -6.99
CA ALA A 400 9.38 14.24 -6.88
C ALA A 400 9.53 12.98 -6.03
N ILE A 401 10.31 12.03 -6.53
CA ILE A 401 10.84 10.93 -5.74
C ILE A 401 12.32 11.26 -5.53
N ASP A 402 12.68 11.59 -4.30
CA ASP A 402 14.07 11.85 -3.97
C ASP A 402 14.91 10.60 -4.26
N PRO A 403 16.15 10.75 -4.74
CA PRO A 403 17.03 9.62 -4.90
C PRO A 403 17.26 8.93 -3.54
N PRO A 404 17.56 7.62 -3.53
CA PRO A 404 17.90 6.92 -2.31
C PRO A 404 19.03 7.67 -1.58
N PRO A 405 19.00 7.73 -0.24
CA PRO A 405 20.09 8.30 0.51
C PRO A 405 21.38 7.54 0.15
N PRO A 406 22.53 8.23 0.09
CA PRO A 406 23.80 7.54 -0.14
C PRO A 406 23.99 6.49 0.95
N PRO A 407 24.56 5.31 0.62
CA PRO A 407 24.80 4.29 1.62
C PRO A 407 25.63 4.88 2.76
N PRO A 408 25.38 4.48 4.02
CA PRO A 408 26.17 4.95 5.14
C PRO A 408 27.65 4.67 4.83
N PRO A 409 28.57 5.59 5.18
CA PRO A 409 29.98 5.36 4.98
C PRO A 409 30.33 4.00 5.60
N PRO A 410 31.13 3.16 4.91
CA PRO A 410 31.48 1.85 5.42
C PRO A 410 31.97 2.05 6.84
N ALA A 411 31.30 1.41 7.81
CA ALA A 411 31.62 1.55 9.22
C ALA A 411 33.12 1.47 9.33
N ASP A 412 33.76 2.58 9.75
CA ASP A 412 35.20 2.69 9.79
C ASP A 412 35.64 1.42 10.49
N ALA A 413 36.44 0.60 9.80
CA ALA A 413 36.98 -0.62 10.36
C ALA A 413 38.02 -0.17 11.38
N GLY A 414 37.54 0.47 12.45
CA GLY A 414 38.30 1.01 13.55
C GLY A 414 39.25 -0.09 13.91
N GLY A 415 40.53 0.20 13.67
CA GLY A 415 41.60 -0.72 13.99
C GLY A 415 41.29 -1.22 15.39
N VAL A 416 41.03 -2.53 15.49
CA VAL A 416 40.77 -3.19 16.75
C VAL A 416 41.92 -2.77 17.65
N ASP A 417 41.65 -1.83 18.57
CA ASP A 417 42.60 -1.49 19.61
C ASP A 417 42.75 -2.78 20.39
N SER A 418 43.93 -3.39 20.28
CA SER A 418 44.26 -4.67 20.87
C SER A 418 44.41 -4.57 22.40
N GLY A 419 43.58 -3.75 23.04
CA GLY A 419 43.43 -3.66 24.47
C GLY A 419 43.14 -5.05 25.03
N THR A 420 44.11 -5.57 25.77
CA THR A 420 44.09 -6.85 26.46
C THR A 420 42.82 -6.99 27.31
N LEU A 421 41.93 -7.91 26.90
CA LEU A 421 40.78 -8.33 27.71
C LEU A 421 41.27 -9.16 28.89
N ASP A 422 40.98 -8.66 30.09
CA ASP A 422 41.15 -9.32 31.37
C ASP A 422 40.09 -10.42 31.53
N ALA A 423 40.51 -11.59 31.99
CA ALA A 423 39.72 -12.81 32.02
C ALA A 423 39.21 -13.10 33.44
N GLY A 424 37.91 -12.99 33.62
CA GLY A 424 37.16 -13.63 34.71
C GLY A 424 35.71 -13.74 34.26
N GLY A 425 34.97 -14.83 34.42
CA GLY A 425 35.14 -16.04 35.21
C GLY A 425 33.73 -16.45 35.65
N ASP A 426 33.26 -17.59 35.11
CA ASP A 426 32.18 -18.46 35.58
C ASP A 426 30.78 -17.92 35.91
N ALA A 427 29.76 -18.41 35.20
CA ALA A 427 28.85 -19.47 35.71
C ALA A 427 27.63 -19.67 34.78
N SER A 428 27.34 -20.94 34.51
CA SER A 428 26.07 -21.53 34.02
C SER A 428 25.63 -22.55 35.11
N PRO A 429 24.44 -23.21 35.14
CA PRO A 429 23.39 -23.33 34.10
C PRO A 429 21.93 -23.41 34.64
N ASP A 430 21.04 -23.88 33.74
CA ASP A 430 19.76 -24.59 33.93
C ASP A 430 18.42 -23.82 33.85
N ALA A 431 17.64 -24.14 32.81
CA ALA A 431 16.25 -24.60 32.94
C ALA A 431 15.77 -25.22 31.61
N GLY A 432 15.38 -26.51 31.65
CA GLY A 432 14.63 -27.16 30.58
C GLY A 432 13.12 -27.09 30.82
N ALA A 433 12.34 -27.22 29.76
CA ALA A 433 10.93 -27.61 29.84
C ALA A 433 10.52 -28.36 28.57
N ALA A 434 9.74 -29.41 28.79
CA ALA A 434 9.31 -30.42 27.83
C ALA A 434 8.11 -29.96 27.00
N LEU A 435 8.07 -30.36 25.74
CA LEU A 435 6.90 -30.25 24.87
C LEU A 435 6.11 -31.56 24.91
N ASP A 436 4.84 -31.45 25.30
CA ASP A 436 3.85 -32.52 25.22
C ASP A 436 3.01 -32.32 23.95
N ALA A 437 2.87 -33.38 23.17
CA ALA A 437 2.24 -33.37 21.85
C ALA A 437 1.03 -34.31 21.89
N THR A 438 -0.18 -33.74 21.79
CA THR A 438 -1.37 -34.53 21.44
C THR A 438 -2.26 -33.80 20.44
N SER A 439 -2.41 -34.50 19.32
CA SER A 439 -3.31 -34.39 18.17
C SER A 439 -4.76 -33.92 18.41
N GLY A 440 -5.33 -33.23 17.42
CA GLY A 440 -6.77 -33.16 17.17
C GLY A 440 -7.10 -32.55 15.80
N CYS A 441 -7.44 -33.39 14.82
CA CYS A 441 -7.89 -33.03 13.48
C CYS A 441 -9.38 -32.61 13.43
N GLY A 442 -9.75 -31.78 12.45
CA GLY A 442 -11.09 -31.85 11.83
C GLY A 442 -11.55 -30.64 11.00
N CYS A 443 -11.51 -30.79 9.65
CA CYS A 443 -12.45 -30.34 8.58
C CYS A 443 -13.02 -28.90 8.60
N GLY A 444 -13.05 -28.08 7.54
CA GLY A 444 -12.89 -28.24 6.09
C GLY A 444 -14.14 -27.76 5.32
N THR A 445 -14.01 -26.82 4.37
CA THR A 445 -14.87 -26.57 3.17
C THR A 445 -14.19 -25.51 2.27
N ALA A 446 -13.70 -25.82 1.05
CA ALA A 446 -14.37 -25.84 -0.26
C ALA A 446 -14.25 -24.51 -1.05
N GLY A 447 -13.39 -24.48 -2.08
CA GLY A 447 -13.29 -23.41 -3.09
C GLY A 447 -12.18 -23.63 -4.12
N GLU A 448 -12.56 -24.26 -5.25
CA GLU A 448 -11.92 -24.44 -6.58
C GLU A 448 -10.40 -24.79 -6.78
N PRO A 449 -10.07 -25.64 -7.79
CA PRO A 449 -8.69 -26.09 -8.02
C PRO A 449 -7.94 -25.18 -9.01
N ALA A 450 -6.96 -24.42 -8.54
CA ALA A 450 -5.91 -23.89 -9.40
C ALA A 450 -4.91 -25.02 -9.74
N GLY A 451 -4.74 -25.31 -11.03
CA GLY A 451 -3.87 -26.37 -11.54
C GLY A 451 -2.39 -26.09 -11.27
N GLY A 452 -1.88 -26.58 -10.14
CA GLY A 452 -0.46 -26.53 -9.79
C GLY A 452 0.28 -27.80 -10.23
N LEU A 453 0.87 -27.80 -11.43
CA LEU A 453 1.94 -28.74 -11.79
C LEU A 453 2.94 -28.05 -12.72
N GLY A 454 4.03 -27.51 -12.15
CA GLY A 454 5.14 -27.01 -12.97
C GLY A 454 6.35 -26.38 -12.26
N PHE A 455 6.36 -26.20 -10.94
CA PHE A 455 7.27 -25.21 -10.33
C PHE A 455 8.64 -25.71 -9.81
N VAL A 456 8.88 -27.03 -9.71
CA VAL A 456 10.11 -27.55 -9.06
C VAL A 456 11.31 -27.67 -10.03
N GLY A 457 11.10 -27.60 -11.34
CA GLY A 457 12.15 -27.91 -12.34
C GLY A 457 13.08 -26.76 -12.73
N VAL A 458 12.68 -25.50 -12.57
CA VAL A 458 13.34 -24.37 -13.26
C VAL A 458 14.52 -23.80 -12.47
N VAL A 459 14.42 -23.72 -11.14
CA VAL A 459 15.47 -23.13 -10.28
C VAL A 459 16.76 -23.98 -10.26
N LEU A 460 16.62 -25.32 -10.32
CA LEU A 460 17.78 -26.23 -10.38
C LEU A 460 18.48 -26.23 -11.75
N ALA A 461 17.79 -25.94 -12.84
CA ALA A 461 18.37 -25.96 -14.20
C ALA A 461 19.27 -24.74 -14.47
N LEU A 462 18.95 -23.57 -13.92
CA LEU A 462 19.74 -22.34 -14.09
C LEU A 462 21.08 -22.39 -13.32
N LEU A 463 21.10 -23.03 -12.15
CA LEU A 463 22.32 -23.22 -11.36
C LEU A 463 23.29 -24.23 -11.98
N VAL A 464 22.79 -25.23 -12.72
CA VAL A 464 23.64 -26.22 -13.43
C VAL A 464 24.22 -25.66 -14.72
N ARG A 465 23.51 -24.76 -15.43
CA ARG A 465 23.99 -24.21 -16.72
C ARG A 465 25.14 -23.22 -16.57
N ARG A 466 25.23 -22.50 -15.44
CA ARG A 466 26.32 -21.54 -15.16
C ARG A 466 27.66 -22.21 -14.80
N ARG A 467 27.70 -23.53 -14.55
CA ARG A 467 28.93 -24.28 -14.28
C ARG A 467 29.62 -24.88 -15.53
N ARG A 468 29.06 -24.72 -16.73
CA ARG A 468 29.64 -25.27 -17.98
C ARG A 468 30.33 -24.26 -18.89
N THR A 469 30.48 -23.01 -18.45
CA THR A 469 31.31 -22.00 -19.15
C THR A 469 32.16 -21.28 -18.11
N GLY A 470 33.37 -21.82 -17.89
CA GLY A 470 34.35 -21.36 -16.93
C GLY A 470 35.49 -22.36 -16.84
#